data_AF-A0A8H3BS33-F1
#
_entry.id   AF-A0A8H3BS33-F1
#
_cell.length_a   1.000
_cell.length_b   1.000
_cell.length_c   1.000
_cell.angle_alpha   90.00
_cell.angle_beta   90.00
_cell.angle_gamma   90.00
#
_symmetry.space_group_name_H-M   'P 1'
#
loop_
_entity.id
_entity.type
_entity.pdbx_description
1 polymer ?
#
loop_
_entity_poly.entity_id
_entity_poly.type
_entity_poly.pdbx_seq_one_letter_code
_entity_poly.pdbx_strand_id
1 'polypeptide(L)'
;MHDHSRQTSHGHQSHEDSGNDSHHTHGHGCGHGSKSHKVHHRVGGWVPNDHTVVERYISKVLGEVEKDKRPIDQLHPTVVEFKHIIDTTPALRMGFTEMLEQVPNKPPYNKDPALEPQIRDYETMFKAFDYIITHSVPFQDNQFVALPISAILDWPMGTDAGLATLLVPAVNEQFKKMFNAWAEYLSSPASREYLTTGDDGWFGPKASEHIPNFVETYVCDPSAEHYGFKSWDDFFTRKFREGARPIEFATDDDIINSACESSVFKIAQNVKEYDRFWLKSEPYSLRDMLNQDPYTDQFVGGTIYQAFLSAYKYHRWASPVNGTIDRIEIIPGTYFAESPSMGFHNPDGPDPAGPNRSQAYITAFAARAIIWIKSNNPTLGMVGFIAVGMNEVSTCEVTVKPGDRVNKGDELGMFHFGGSTHCLVFRRGVKITFDDRYSTPDSEVLLNAAIATVGEGKRQHH
;
A
#
# COMPACT_ATOMS: atom_id res chain seq x y z
N MET A 1 61.81 8.56 -19.38
CA MET A 1 62.03 9.78 -18.55
C MET A 1 60.79 9.91 -17.69
N HIS A 2 60.77 9.65 -16.39
CA HIS A 2 61.75 9.14 -15.41
C HIS A 2 61.01 8.13 -14.49
N ASP A 3 61.61 7.16 -13.79
CA ASP A 3 62.97 6.60 -13.83
C ASP A 3 62.93 5.09 -13.44
N HIS A 4 64.03 4.35 -13.59
CA HIS A 4 64.08 2.90 -13.29
C HIS A 4 65.37 2.45 -12.58
N SER A 5 65.25 2.05 -11.31
CA SER A 5 66.19 1.22 -10.55
C SER A 5 65.40 0.13 -9.82
N ARG A 6 65.65 -1.18 -10.00
CA ARG A 6 66.82 -2.00 -9.61
C ARG A 6 66.94 -2.17 -8.08
N GLN A 7 67.16 -3.37 -7.51
CA GLN A 7 67.26 -4.73 -8.08
C GLN A 7 67.04 -5.80 -6.98
N THR A 8 66.79 -7.06 -7.39
CA THR A 8 67.00 -8.37 -6.71
C THR A 8 67.78 -8.39 -5.36
N SER A 9 67.48 -9.24 -4.36
CA SER A 9 67.53 -10.72 -4.46
C SER A 9 67.13 -11.50 -3.18
N HIS A 10 66.65 -12.76 -3.34
CA HIS A 10 66.67 -13.91 -2.39
C HIS A 10 65.95 -13.79 -1.01
N GLY A 11 65.49 -14.87 -0.35
CA GLY A 11 65.31 -16.28 -0.79
C GLY A 11 64.88 -17.25 0.34
N HIS A 12 64.20 -18.35 -0.04
CA HIS A 12 64.02 -19.66 0.66
C HIS A 12 63.57 -19.78 2.15
N GLN A 13 62.48 -20.54 2.35
CA GLN A 13 62.27 -21.61 3.38
C GLN A 13 62.30 -21.24 4.91
N SER A 14 61.68 -21.96 5.86
CA SER A 14 60.71 -23.09 5.87
C SER A 14 60.28 -23.45 7.32
N HIS A 15 59.12 -24.11 7.55
CA HIS A 15 58.71 -24.75 8.84
C HIS A 15 58.53 -23.74 10.03
N GLU A 16 57.99 -23.99 11.24
CA GLU A 16 57.10 -25.00 11.90
C GLU A 16 56.63 -24.37 13.26
N ASP A 17 55.62 -24.80 14.04
CA ASP A 17 54.57 -25.84 13.95
C ASP A 17 53.37 -25.43 14.87
N SER A 18 52.28 -26.22 14.92
CA SER A 18 51.20 -26.31 15.94
C SER A 18 50.12 -25.20 15.98
N GLY A 19 48.88 -25.47 16.42
CA GLY A 19 48.21 -26.77 16.64
C GLY A 19 47.26 -26.78 17.85
N ASN A 20 45.96 -27.03 17.63
CA ASN A 20 45.09 -27.66 18.63
C ASN A 20 43.82 -28.24 17.98
N ASP A 21 43.48 -29.49 18.29
CA ASP A 21 42.29 -30.18 17.80
C ASP A 21 41.09 -30.03 18.74
N SER A 22 39.87 -30.09 18.18
CA SER A 22 38.76 -30.75 18.87
C SER A 22 37.75 -31.29 17.86
N HIS A 23 37.52 -32.60 17.87
CA HIS A 23 36.54 -33.25 17.01
C HIS A 23 35.10 -32.88 17.40
N HIS A 24 34.24 -32.72 16.39
CA HIS A 24 32.83 -33.13 16.54
C HIS A 24 32.45 -34.14 15.46
N THR A 25 31.70 -35.15 15.90
CA THR A 25 31.43 -36.39 15.17
C THR A 25 30.30 -36.26 14.16
N HIS A 26 30.34 -37.07 13.10
CA HIS A 26 29.16 -37.31 12.27
C HIS A 26 28.10 -38.07 13.08
N GLY A 27 26.92 -37.49 13.22
CA GLY A 27 25.73 -38.14 13.76
C GLY A 27 24.57 -38.05 12.76
N HIS A 28 24.14 -39.19 12.20
CA HIS A 28 22.91 -39.25 11.41
C HIS A 28 21.69 -39.13 12.34
N GLY A 29 21.09 -37.94 12.40
CA GLY A 29 19.82 -37.69 13.08
C GLY A 29 18.70 -37.43 12.07
N CYS A 30 17.76 -38.37 11.94
CA CYS A 30 16.58 -38.17 11.09
C CYS A 30 15.56 -37.31 11.84
N GLY A 31 15.41 -36.04 11.46
CA GLY A 31 14.51 -35.08 12.12
C GLY A 31 13.61 -34.36 11.13
N HIS A 32 12.32 -34.75 11.08
CA HIS A 32 11.30 -34.01 10.34
C HIS A 32 10.93 -32.72 11.10
N GLY A 33 11.73 -31.67 10.93
CA GLY A 33 11.46 -30.33 11.46
C GLY A 33 10.98 -29.39 10.35
N SER A 34 9.68 -29.10 10.30
CA SER A 34 9.16 -28.04 9.43
C SER A 34 9.66 -26.68 9.93
N LYS A 35 10.68 -26.13 9.26
CA LYS A 35 11.17 -24.78 9.53
C LYS A 35 10.23 -23.79 8.86
N SER A 36 9.27 -23.25 9.62
CA SER A 36 8.42 -22.16 9.16
C SER A 36 9.29 -20.99 8.68
N HIS A 37 9.11 -20.60 7.42
CA HIS A 37 9.89 -19.54 6.78
C HIS A 37 9.37 -18.18 7.26
N LYS A 38 9.73 -17.80 8.50
CA LYS A 38 9.44 -16.47 9.03
C LYS A 38 10.23 -15.43 8.25
N VAL A 39 9.53 -14.68 7.40
CA VAL A 39 10.08 -13.52 6.68
C VAL A 39 10.37 -12.43 7.71
N HIS A 40 11.63 -12.01 7.84
CA HIS A 40 12.10 -11.20 8.97
C HIS A 40 11.90 -9.67 8.83
N HIS A 41 11.43 -9.18 7.69
CA HIS A 41 10.82 -7.85 7.52
C HIS A 41 9.77 -7.92 6.40
N ARG A 42 8.63 -7.26 6.59
CA ARG A 42 7.67 -6.89 5.56
C ARG A 42 7.27 -5.46 5.88
N VAL A 43 7.35 -4.54 4.92
CA VAL A 43 6.91 -3.17 5.21
C VAL A 43 5.40 -3.19 5.44
N GLY A 44 4.98 -2.61 6.56
CA GLY A 44 3.58 -2.26 6.83
C GLY A 44 2.55 -3.34 7.18
N GLY A 45 2.90 -4.63 7.16
CA GLY A 45 2.08 -5.67 7.81
C GLY A 45 0.73 -6.02 7.17
N TRP A 46 0.42 -5.48 5.98
CA TRP A 46 -0.84 -5.69 5.23
C TRP A 46 -1.33 -7.13 5.11
N VAL A 47 -0.39 -8.07 5.03
CA VAL A 47 -0.71 -9.50 5.05
C VAL A 47 -0.04 -10.14 6.24
N PRO A 48 -0.80 -10.89 7.06
CA PRO A 48 -0.28 -11.69 8.15
C PRO A 48 1.03 -12.43 7.81
N ASN A 49 1.97 -12.39 8.75
CA ASN A 49 3.17 -13.22 8.72
C ASN A 49 2.83 -14.73 8.72
N ASP A 50 1.65 -15.07 9.24
CA ASP A 50 1.01 -16.37 9.10
C ASP A 50 0.03 -16.31 7.92
N HIS A 51 0.44 -16.85 6.77
CA HIS A 51 -0.42 -16.91 5.57
C HIS A 51 -1.79 -17.56 5.84
N THR A 52 -1.94 -18.41 6.87
CA THR A 52 -3.14 -19.24 7.06
C THR A 52 -4.45 -18.47 7.26
N VAL A 53 -4.37 -17.16 7.54
CA VAL A 53 -5.57 -16.33 7.69
C VAL A 53 -6.20 -15.98 6.34
N VAL A 54 -5.42 -15.88 5.26
CA VAL A 54 -5.92 -15.55 3.90
C VAL A 54 -6.67 -16.73 3.29
N GLU A 55 -6.14 -17.95 3.50
CA GLU A 55 -6.79 -19.25 3.21
C GLU A 55 -8.22 -19.20 3.79
N ARG A 56 -8.40 -18.92 5.10
CA ARG A 56 -9.74 -18.84 5.72
C ARG A 56 -10.68 -17.78 5.15
N TYR A 57 -10.19 -16.64 4.65
CA TYR A 57 -11.04 -15.65 3.99
C TYR A 57 -11.57 -16.19 2.65
N ILE A 58 -10.66 -16.70 1.81
CA ILE A 58 -10.99 -17.22 0.48
C ILE A 58 -11.93 -18.42 0.60
N SER A 59 -11.72 -19.33 1.57
CA SER A 59 -12.62 -20.47 1.78
C SER A 59 -14.04 -20.03 2.15
N LYS A 60 -14.21 -18.93 2.91
CA LYS A 60 -15.53 -18.39 3.24
C LYS A 60 -16.22 -17.85 1.98
N VAL A 61 -15.52 -17.07 1.15
CA VAL A 61 -16.09 -16.53 -0.10
C VAL A 61 -16.42 -17.66 -1.08
N LEU A 62 -15.53 -18.62 -1.27
CA LEU A 62 -15.79 -19.82 -2.09
C LEU A 62 -17.01 -20.59 -1.58
N GLY A 63 -17.13 -20.79 -0.26
CA GLY A 63 -18.29 -21.44 0.35
C GLY A 63 -19.63 -20.75 0.09
N GLU A 64 -19.67 -19.42 -0.09
CA GLU A 64 -20.89 -18.71 -0.51
C GLU A 64 -21.08 -18.74 -2.04
N VAL A 65 -20.00 -18.59 -2.83
CA VAL A 65 -20.00 -18.71 -4.29
C VAL A 65 -20.48 -20.09 -4.75
N GLU A 66 -20.12 -21.15 -4.04
CA GLU A 66 -20.62 -22.51 -4.30
C GLU A 66 -22.12 -22.64 -4.05
N LYS A 67 -22.68 -21.93 -3.07
CA LYS A 67 -24.13 -21.92 -2.83
C LYS A 67 -24.87 -21.15 -3.92
N ASP A 68 -24.24 -20.12 -4.49
CA ASP A 68 -24.86 -19.27 -5.51
C ASP A 68 -25.00 -19.97 -6.87
N LYS A 69 -26.22 -20.42 -7.14
CA LYS A 69 -26.62 -21.06 -8.40
C LYS A 69 -27.08 -20.07 -9.48
N ARG A 70 -26.96 -18.75 -9.27
CA ARG A 70 -27.16 -17.77 -10.34
C ARG A 70 -26.20 -18.04 -11.51
N PRO A 71 -26.67 -17.96 -12.76
CA PRO A 71 -25.80 -17.80 -13.92
C PRO A 71 -25.18 -16.39 -13.94
N ILE A 72 -24.12 -16.20 -14.73
CA ILE A 72 -23.37 -14.93 -14.81
C ILE A 72 -24.27 -13.75 -15.18
N ASP A 73 -25.25 -13.93 -16.06
CA ASP A 73 -26.16 -12.86 -16.52
C ASP A 73 -27.17 -12.40 -15.45
N GLN A 74 -27.13 -12.98 -14.23
CA GLN A 74 -27.92 -12.58 -13.06
C GLN A 74 -27.04 -12.05 -11.91
N LEU A 75 -25.76 -11.79 -12.17
CA LEU A 75 -24.86 -11.05 -11.27
C LEU A 75 -25.08 -9.53 -11.42
N HIS A 76 -24.41 -8.74 -10.59
CA HIS A 76 -24.47 -7.28 -10.60
C HIS A 76 -24.04 -6.72 -11.97
N PRO A 77 -24.75 -5.74 -12.57
CA PRO A 77 -24.53 -5.33 -13.96
C PRO A 77 -23.09 -4.97 -14.34
N THR A 78 -22.31 -4.40 -13.41
CA THR A 78 -20.89 -4.07 -13.64
C THR A 78 -19.99 -5.31 -13.70
N VAL A 79 -20.31 -6.38 -12.96
CA VAL A 79 -19.62 -7.69 -13.06
C VAL A 79 -19.95 -8.36 -14.38
N VAL A 80 -21.22 -8.29 -14.82
CA VAL A 80 -21.65 -8.80 -16.13
C VAL A 80 -20.95 -8.07 -17.27
N GLU A 81 -20.86 -6.74 -17.20
CA GLU A 81 -20.15 -5.93 -18.20
C GLU A 81 -18.65 -6.27 -18.26
N PHE A 82 -18.01 -6.41 -17.09
CA PHE A 82 -16.58 -6.72 -16.99
C PHE A 82 -16.26 -8.11 -17.54
N LYS A 83 -17.01 -9.16 -17.18
CA LYS A 83 -16.80 -10.49 -17.79
C LYS A 83 -17.10 -10.46 -19.29
N HIS A 84 -18.11 -9.71 -19.74
CA HIS A 84 -18.47 -9.64 -21.16
C HIS A 84 -17.33 -9.07 -22.04
N ILE A 85 -16.67 -7.98 -21.62
CA ILE A 85 -15.53 -7.44 -22.39
C ILE A 85 -14.34 -8.41 -22.42
N ILE A 86 -14.11 -9.19 -21.36
CA ILE A 86 -13.08 -10.24 -21.33
C ILE A 86 -13.45 -11.38 -22.27
N ASP A 87 -14.64 -11.97 -22.12
CA ASP A 87 -15.11 -13.08 -22.95
C ASP A 87 -15.10 -12.75 -24.45
N THR A 88 -15.40 -11.51 -24.82
CA THR A 88 -15.44 -11.03 -26.22
C THR A 88 -14.11 -10.52 -26.77
N THR A 89 -13.13 -10.16 -25.93
CA THR A 89 -11.81 -9.65 -26.36
C THR A 89 -10.74 -10.74 -26.24
N PRO A 90 -10.25 -11.33 -27.35
CA PRO A 90 -9.37 -12.51 -27.27
C PRO A 90 -8.10 -12.32 -26.44
N ALA A 91 -7.49 -11.13 -26.50
CA ALA A 91 -6.29 -10.81 -25.72
C ALA A 91 -6.57 -10.72 -24.21
N LEU A 92 -7.73 -10.18 -23.80
CA LEU A 92 -8.12 -10.14 -22.40
C LEU A 92 -8.50 -11.53 -21.90
N ARG A 93 -9.26 -12.31 -22.69
CA ARG A 93 -9.58 -13.70 -22.34
C ARG A 93 -8.33 -14.56 -22.13
N MET A 94 -7.33 -14.38 -23.01
CA MET A 94 -6.01 -15.01 -22.88
C MET A 94 -5.32 -14.57 -21.59
N GLY A 95 -5.19 -13.26 -21.36
CA GLY A 95 -4.55 -12.70 -20.17
C GLY A 95 -5.19 -13.12 -18.83
N PHE A 96 -6.52 -13.04 -18.73
CA PHE A 96 -7.28 -13.47 -17.54
C PHE A 96 -7.26 -14.99 -17.32
N THR A 97 -7.01 -15.80 -18.36
CA THR A 97 -6.78 -17.25 -18.21
C THR A 97 -5.34 -17.50 -17.74
N GLU A 98 -4.37 -16.96 -18.48
CA GLU A 98 -2.95 -17.17 -18.21
C GLU A 98 -2.51 -16.65 -16.83
N MET A 99 -3.05 -15.53 -16.35
CA MET A 99 -2.69 -15.01 -15.02
C MET A 99 -3.11 -15.93 -13.87
N LEU A 100 -4.09 -16.82 -14.08
CA LEU A 100 -4.55 -17.81 -13.09
C LEU A 100 -3.84 -19.16 -13.26
N GLU A 101 -3.50 -19.53 -14.50
CA GLU A 101 -2.72 -20.73 -14.82
C GLU A 101 -1.23 -20.58 -14.43
N GLN A 102 -0.65 -19.37 -14.58
CA GLN A 102 0.76 -19.08 -14.26
C GLN A 102 1.04 -19.11 -12.75
N VAL A 103 0.04 -18.97 -11.88
CA VAL A 103 0.22 -19.12 -10.42
C VAL A 103 0.67 -20.57 -10.12
N PRO A 104 1.85 -20.81 -9.51
CA PRO A 104 2.45 -22.15 -9.44
C PRO A 104 1.56 -23.21 -8.78
N ASN A 105 1.47 -24.41 -9.35
CA ASN A 105 0.82 -25.56 -8.70
C ASN A 105 1.76 -26.25 -7.67
N LYS A 106 2.24 -25.48 -6.69
CA LYS A 106 2.97 -25.95 -5.49
C LYS A 106 2.64 -25.06 -4.27
N PRO A 107 2.75 -25.55 -3.02
CA PRO A 107 2.53 -24.70 -1.84
C PRO A 107 3.53 -23.54 -1.74
N PRO A 108 3.14 -22.37 -1.19
CA PRO A 108 1.80 -22.03 -0.70
C PRO A 108 0.79 -21.70 -1.83
N TYR A 109 1.24 -21.53 -3.07
CA TYR A 109 0.47 -20.94 -4.18
C TYR A 109 -0.65 -21.83 -4.78
N ASN A 110 -0.67 -23.13 -4.46
CA ASN A 110 -1.65 -24.08 -5.01
C ASN A 110 -2.79 -24.47 -4.07
N LYS A 111 -2.84 -23.81 -2.92
CA LYS A 111 -3.82 -24.03 -1.88
C LYS A 111 -4.42 -22.69 -1.54
N ASP A 112 -5.74 -22.65 -1.50
CA ASP A 112 -6.39 -21.90 -0.44
C ASP A 112 -6.02 -22.60 0.88
N PRO A 113 -5.64 -21.85 1.90
CA PRO A 113 -5.30 -22.74 3.58
C PRO A 113 -6.42 -23.42 4.36
N ALA A 114 -7.53 -23.76 3.71
CA ALA A 114 -8.30 -24.94 4.11
C ALA A 114 -7.73 -26.23 3.51
N LEU A 115 -6.71 -26.14 2.64
CA LEU A 115 -6.23 -27.16 1.69
C LEU A 115 -7.10 -27.29 0.43
N GLU A 116 -8.03 -26.36 0.22
CA GLU A 116 -8.98 -26.35 -0.89
C GLU A 116 -8.41 -25.59 -2.12
N PRO A 117 -9.06 -25.64 -3.29
CA PRO A 117 -8.58 -24.96 -4.49
C PRO A 117 -8.61 -23.43 -4.34
N GLN A 118 -7.47 -22.79 -4.58
CA GLN A 118 -7.43 -21.37 -4.93
C GLN A 118 -8.30 -21.10 -6.18
N ILE A 119 -8.81 -19.87 -6.34
CA ILE A 119 -9.52 -19.46 -7.57
C ILE A 119 -8.56 -19.55 -8.77
N ARG A 120 -8.73 -20.58 -9.61
CA ARG A 120 -7.89 -20.85 -10.79
C ARG A 120 -8.61 -20.67 -12.13
N ASP A 121 -9.87 -20.27 -12.10
CA ASP A 121 -10.64 -19.89 -13.29
C ASP A 121 -11.32 -18.54 -13.08
N TYR A 122 -11.52 -17.80 -14.18
CA TYR A 122 -12.03 -16.44 -14.10
C TYR A 122 -13.57 -16.38 -13.98
N GLU A 123 -14.31 -17.49 -14.11
CA GLU A 123 -15.76 -17.52 -13.88
C GLU A 123 -16.07 -17.57 -12.37
N THR A 124 -15.39 -18.44 -11.63
CA THR A 124 -15.39 -18.45 -10.16
C THR A 124 -14.89 -17.12 -9.60
N MET A 125 -13.86 -16.53 -10.21
CA MET A 125 -13.36 -15.18 -9.86
C MET A 125 -14.45 -14.12 -9.96
N PHE A 126 -15.21 -14.07 -11.06
CA PHE A 126 -16.29 -13.07 -11.21
C PHE A 126 -17.49 -13.31 -10.29
N LYS A 127 -17.80 -14.56 -9.95
CA LYS A 127 -18.77 -14.84 -8.87
C LYS A 127 -18.29 -14.36 -7.50
N ALA A 128 -17.01 -14.54 -7.19
CA ALA A 128 -16.42 -14.04 -5.96
C ALA A 128 -16.41 -12.49 -5.92
N PHE A 129 -16.15 -11.83 -7.05
CA PHE A 129 -16.28 -10.36 -7.15
C PHE A 129 -17.72 -9.90 -6.92
N ASP A 130 -18.74 -10.57 -7.50
CA ASP A 130 -20.15 -10.23 -7.26
C ASP A 130 -20.54 -10.37 -5.78
N TYR A 131 -20.14 -11.47 -5.14
CA TYR A 131 -20.34 -11.67 -3.72
C TYR A 131 -19.71 -10.52 -2.90
N ILE A 132 -18.43 -10.21 -3.17
CA ILE A 132 -17.70 -9.16 -2.44
C ILE A 132 -18.37 -7.79 -2.58
N ILE A 133 -18.74 -7.36 -3.79
CA ILE A 133 -19.28 -6.00 -4.00
C ILE A 133 -20.72 -5.81 -3.50
N THR A 134 -21.39 -6.89 -3.09
CA THR A 134 -22.78 -6.88 -2.60
C THR A 134 -22.94 -7.17 -1.11
N HIS A 135 -21.84 -7.40 -0.39
CA HIS A 135 -21.84 -7.79 1.03
C HIS A 135 -21.01 -6.85 1.91
N SER A 136 -21.37 -6.80 3.19
CA SER A 136 -20.65 -6.05 4.22
C SER A 136 -19.30 -6.69 4.54
N VAL A 137 -18.37 -5.90 5.07
CA VAL A 137 -17.00 -6.32 5.34
C VAL A 137 -16.84 -6.79 6.80
N PRO A 138 -16.74 -8.10 7.10
CA PRO A 138 -16.55 -8.59 8.46
C PRO A 138 -15.16 -8.26 8.98
N PHE A 139 -15.06 -7.89 10.26
CA PHE A 139 -13.76 -7.86 10.91
C PHE A 139 -13.20 -9.28 11.00
N GLN A 140 -11.90 -9.41 10.72
CA GLN A 140 -11.14 -10.63 10.91
C GLN A 140 -9.73 -10.25 11.38
N ASP A 141 -8.99 -11.19 11.96
CA ASP A 141 -7.73 -10.89 12.65
C ASP A 141 -6.53 -10.76 11.68
N ASN A 142 -6.63 -9.82 10.73
CA ASN A 142 -5.69 -9.57 9.63
C ASN A 142 -5.99 -8.26 8.90
N GLN A 143 -4.96 -7.58 8.38
CA GLN A 143 -5.16 -6.34 7.61
C GLN A 143 -5.78 -6.55 6.21
N PHE A 144 -5.85 -7.79 5.71
CA PHE A 144 -6.53 -8.14 4.44
C PHE A 144 -8.05 -7.94 4.47
N VAL A 145 -8.64 -7.78 5.66
CA VAL A 145 -10.08 -7.54 5.89
C VAL A 145 -10.67 -6.49 4.95
N ALA A 146 -9.99 -5.37 4.74
CA ALA A 146 -10.48 -4.28 3.88
C ALA A 146 -9.97 -4.38 2.42
N LEU A 147 -9.40 -5.52 2.02
CA LEU A 147 -8.85 -5.80 0.69
C LEU A 147 -9.22 -7.22 0.19
N PRO A 148 -10.51 -7.61 0.15
CA PRO A 148 -10.95 -8.96 -0.23
C PRO A 148 -10.78 -9.32 -1.73
N ILE A 149 -10.78 -8.34 -2.65
CA ILE A 149 -10.46 -8.58 -4.07
C ILE A 149 -8.94 -8.70 -4.24
N SER A 150 -8.15 -7.94 -3.47
CA SER A 150 -6.70 -8.18 -3.39
C SER A 150 -6.39 -9.62 -2.98
N ALA A 151 -7.11 -10.21 -2.01
CA ALA A 151 -6.88 -11.60 -1.61
C ALA A 151 -7.09 -12.62 -2.76
N ILE A 152 -7.90 -12.28 -3.76
CA ILE A 152 -8.10 -13.09 -4.98
C ILE A 152 -7.00 -12.82 -6.01
N LEU A 153 -6.57 -11.55 -6.15
CA LEU A 153 -5.63 -11.11 -7.19
C LEU A 153 -4.16 -11.06 -6.77
N ASP A 154 -3.82 -11.28 -5.49
CA ASP A 154 -2.45 -11.27 -4.93
C ASP A 154 -1.46 -12.09 -5.78
N TRP A 155 -1.66 -13.41 -5.89
CA TRP A 155 -0.80 -14.24 -6.73
C TRP A 155 -0.98 -13.98 -8.24
N PRO A 156 -2.20 -13.87 -8.81
CA PRO A 156 -2.37 -13.59 -10.24
C PRO A 156 -1.65 -12.32 -10.71
N MET A 157 -1.64 -11.26 -9.90
CA MET A 157 -1.02 -9.97 -10.21
C MET A 157 0.50 -10.05 -10.38
N GLY A 158 1.18 -10.89 -9.58
CA GLY A 158 2.62 -11.13 -9.65
C GLY A 158 3.08 -12.04 -10.80
N THR A 159 2.19 -12.44 -11.71
CA THR A 159 2.50 -13.23 -12.92
C THR A 159 2.79 -12.34 -14.14
N ASP A 160 3.47 -12.88 -15.16
CA ASP A 160 3.78 -12.13 -16.39
C ASP A 160 2.49 -11.74 -17.15
N ALA A 161 1.49 -12.63 -17.17
CA ALA A 161 0.16 -12.33 -17.73
C ALA A 161 -0.64 -11.35 -16.87
N GLY A 162 -0.54 -11.43 -15.54
CA GLY A 162 -1.15 -10.47 -14.61
C GLY A 162 -0.64 -9.05 -14.84
N LEU A 163 0.68 -8.87 -14.88
CA LEU A 163 1.35 -7.63 -15.26
C LEU A 163 0.88 -7.11 -16.62
N ALA A 164 0.81 -7.97 -17.64
CA ALA A 164 0.39 -7.57 -18.99
C ALA A 164 -1.11 -7.20 -19.08
N THR A 165 -1.96 -7.74 -18.21
CA THR A 165 -3.42 -7.64 -18.31
C THR A 165 -4.02 -6.59 -17.36
N LEU A 166 -3.55 -6.55 -16.11
CA LEU A 166 -4.07 -5.64 -15.08
C LEU A 166 -3.62 -4.19 -15.31
N LEU A 167 -2.57 -3.95 -16.10
CA LEU A 167 -2.16 -2.61 -16.55
C LEU A 167 -2.97 -2.09 -17.76
N VAL A 168 -3.89 -2.88 -18.35
CA VAL A 168 -4.66 -2.45 -19.54
C VAL A 168 -5.71 -1.39 -19.14
N PRO A 169 -5.81 -0.22 -19.84
CA PRO A 169 -6.77 0.82 -19.49
C PRO A 169 -8.23 0.34 -19.45
N ALA A 170 -8.68 -0.42 -20.47
CA ALA A 170 -10.04 -0.95 -20.53
C ALA A 170 -10.38 -1.95 -19.41
N VAL A 171 -9.39 -2.60 -18.79
CA VAL A 171 -9.58 -3.44 -17.60
C VAL A 171 -9.78 -2.57 -16.35
N ASN A 172 -9.01 -1.50 -16.22
CA ASN A 172 -9.14 -0.55 -15.11
C ASN A 172 -10.40 0.32 -15.19
N GLU A 173 -10.91 0.60 -16.39
CA GLU A 173 -12.24 1.21 -16.56
C GLU A 173 -13.38 0.33 -16.01
N GLN A 174 -13.26 -1.00 -16.12
CA GLN A 174 -14.26 -1.93 -15.59
C GLN A 174 -14.09 -2.17 -14.09
N PHE A 175 -12.85 -2.30 -13.59
CA PHE A 175 -12.58 -2.23 -12.15
C PHE A 175 -13.19 -0.96 -11.55
N LYS A 176 -13.00 0.21 -12.17
CA LYS A 176 -13.61 1.47 -11.72
C LYS A 176 -15.13 1.40 -11.61
N LYS A 177 -15.83 0.85 -12.62
CA LYS A 177 -17.29 0.68 -12.56
C LYS A 177 -17.71 -0.27 -11.44
N MET A 178 -16.99 -1.38 -11.28
CA MET A 178 -17.23 -2.39 -10.25
C MET A 178 -17.04 -1.81 -8.85
N PHE A 179 -15.97 -1.03 -8.63
CA PHE A 179 -15.67 -0.38 -7.36
C PHE A 179 -16.56 0.83 -7.05
N ASN A 180 -17.01 1.58 -8.07
CA ASN A 180 -18.05 2.60 -7.87
C ASN A 180 -19.35 1.97 -7.32
N ALA A 181 -19.80 0.84 -7.89
CA ALA A 181 -20.98 0.14 -7.40
C ALA A 181 -20.80 -0.41 -5.97
N TRP A 182 -19.58 -0.89 -5.63
CA TRP A 182 -19.29 -1.28 -4.26
C TRP A 182 -19.27 -0.09 -3.30
N ALA A 183 -18.73 1.06 -3.71
CA ALA A 183 -18.76 2.29 -2.92
C ALA A 183 -20.20 2.74 -2.65
N GLU A 184 -21.10 2.69 -3.65
CA GLU A 184 -22.54 2.94 -3.45
C GLU A 184 -23.16 2.02 -2.39
N TYR A 185 -22.77 0.73 -2.36
CA TYR A 185 -23.16 -0.20 -1.30
C TYR A 185 -22.54 0.13 0.07
N LEU A 186 -21.23 0.38 0.14
CA LEU A 186 -20.48 0.66 1.37
C LEU A 186 -20.80 2.03 1.98
N SER A 187 -21.32 2.97 1.19
CA SER A 187 -21.88 4.24 1.67
C SER A 187 -23.35 4.12 2.11
N SER A 188 -23.98 2.94 1.97
CA SER A 188 -25.39 2.72 2.36
C SER A 188 -25.56 2.23 3.82
N PRO A 189 -26.76 2.36 4.41
CA PRO A 189 -27.04 1.78 5.74
C PRO A 189 -27.02 0.26 5.81
N ALA A 190 -27.00 -0.45 4.67
CA ALA A 190 -27.00 -1.91 4.62
C ALA A 190 -25.63 -2.51 4.95
N SER A 191 -24.54 -1.82 4.60
CA SER A 191 -23.17 -2.30 4.83
C SER A 191 -22.71 -2.26 6.29
N ARG A 192 -23.61 -1.95 7.24
CA ARG A 192 -23.33 -1.79 8.66
C ARG A 192 -23.33 -3.10 9.46
N GLU A 193 -23.63 -4.22 8.82
CA GLU A 193 -23.75 -5.57 9.41
C GLU A 193 -22.68 -5.92 10.46
N TYR A 194 -21.42 -5.55 10.20
CA TYR A 194 -20.26 -5.83 11.07
C TYR A 194 -19.76 -4.60 11.87
N LEU A 195 -20.47 -3.48 11.87
CA LEU A 195 -20.24 -2.36 12.80
C LEU A 195 -20.83 -2.71 14.18
N THR A 196 -20.31 -3.75 14.81
CA THR A 196 -20.82 -4.36 16.04
C THR A 196 -19.67 -4.71 16.98
N THR A 197 -19.99 -5.10 18.22
CA THR A 197 -19.04 -5.57 19.24
C THR A 197 -18.83 -7.10 19.25
N GLY A 198 -19.24 -7.81 18.19
CA GLY A 198 -19.01 -9.25 18.03
C GLY A 198 -17.57 -9.60 17.71
N ASP A 199 -17.21 -10.89 17.71
CA ASP A 199 -15.84 -11.36 17.42
C ASP A 199 -15.39 -11.08 15.97
N ASP A 200 -16.34 -10.99 15.04
CA ASP A 200 -16.21 -10.53 13.65
C ASP A 200 -16.73 -9.08 13.44
N GLY A 201 -16.96 -8.36 14.54
CA GLY A 201 -17.38 -6.97 14.56
C GLY A 201 -16.20 -5.99 14.72
N TRP A 202 -16.31 -4.82 14.10
CA TRP A 202 -15.26 -3.79 14.09
C TRP A 202 -15.16 -2.95 15.37
N PHE A 203 -16.06 -3.16 16.32
CA PHE A 203 -15.92 -2.73 17.72
C PHE A 203 -15.69 -3.93 18.66
N GLY A 204 -15.38 -5.10 18.08
CA GLY A 204 -15.11 -6.34 18.80
C GLY A 204 -13.77 -6.35 19.53
N PRO A 205 -13.50 -7.40 20.32
CA PRO A 205 -12.26 -7.50 21.11
C PRO A 205 -11.01 -7.41 20.23
N LYS A 206 -10.98 -8.18 19.13
CA LYS A 206 -9.85 -8.23 18.20
C LYS A 206 -9.67 -6.93 17.43
N ALA A 207 -10.75 -6.31 16.96
CA ALA A 207 -10.69 -5.00 16.31
C ALA A 207 -10.11 -3.93 17.25
N SER A 208 -10.42 -4.02 18.55
CA SER A 208 -9.89 -3.13 19.59
C SER A 208 -8.40 -3.36 19.92
N GLU A 209 -7.82 -4.51 19.58
CA GLU A 209 -6.37 -4.74 19.67
C GLU A 209 -5.61 -3.96 18.57
N HIS A 210 -6.19 -3.85 17.37
CA HIS A 210 -5.60 -3.12 16.24
C HIS A 210 -5.98 -1.62 16.21
N ILE A 211 -7.14 -1.25 16.75
CA ILE A 211 -7.64 0.14 16.84
C ILE A 211 -7.99 0.47 18.31
N PRO A 212 -7.01 0.53 19.23
CA PRO A 212 -7.23 0.75 20.65
C PRO A 212 -7.75 2.16 20.95
N ASN A 213 -8.50 2.29 22.06
CA ASN A 213 -9.11 3.55 22.53
C ASN A 213 -9.99 4.21 21.46
N PHE A 214 -10.80 3.41 20.75
CA PHE A 214 -11.60 3.88 19.61
C PHE A 214 -12.55 5.02 20.00
N VAL A 215 -13.27 4.86 21.12
CA VAL A 215 -14.28 5.81 21.59
C VAL A 215 -13.65 7.13 22.01
N GLU A 216 -12.45 7.09 22.59
CA GLU A 216 -11.67 8.25 23.01
C GLU A 216 -11.06 8.98 21.80
N THR A 217 -10.63 8.23 20.79
CA THR A 217 -9.90 8.74 19.63
C THR A 217 -10.82 9.32 18.55
N TYR A 218 -11.97 8.68 18.28
CA TYR A 218 -12.83 9.02 17.14
C TYR A 218 -14.19 9.58 17.56
N VAL A 219 -14.80 10.38 16.67
CA VAL A 219 -16.14 10.93 16.84
C VAL A 219 -17.16 9.81 16.60
N CYS A 220 -17.61 9.21 17.70
CA CYS A 220 -18.69 8.22 17.72
C CYS A 220 -19.50 8.33 19.02
N ASP A 221 -20.66 7.66 19.07
CA ASP A 221 -21.50 7.52 20.26
C ASP A 221 -21.72 6.02 20.55
N PRO A 222 -21.01 5.42 21.53
CA PRO A 222 -21.13 3.99 21.81
C PRO A 222 -22.49 3.57 22.42
N SER A 223 -23.39 4.52 22.71
CA SER A 223 -24.76 4.22 23.11
C SER A 223 -25.74 4.12 21.93
N ALA A 224 -25.32 4.56 20.73
CA ALA A 224 -26.11 4.49 19.51
C ALA A 224 -25.87 3.19 18.72
N GLU A 225 -26.86 2.83 17.89
CA GLU A 225 -26.74 1.74 16.91
C GLU A 225 -25.50 1.95 16.02
N HIS A 226 -24.68 0.92 15.82
CA HIS A 226 -23.42 0.98 15.07
C HIS A 226 -22.47 2.13 15.51
N TYR A 227 -22.49 2.46 16.80
CA TYR A 227 -21.75 3.59 17.39
C TYR A 227 -22.06 4.97 16.76
N GLY A 228 -23.22 5.09 16.09
CA GLY A 228 -23.68 6.30 15.40
C GLY A 228 -23.26 6.40 13.93
N PHE A 229 -22.49 5.45 13.40
CA PHE A 229 -22.08 5.45 11.99
C PHE A 229 -23.24 5.04 11.05
N LYS A 230 -23.32 5.73 9.91
CA LYS A 230 -24.43 5.64 8.95
C LYS A 230 -24.20 4.62 7.84
N SER A 231 -22.96 4.20 7.64
CA SER A 231 -22.53 3.26 6.61
C SER A 231 -21.14 2.69 6.94
N TRP A 232 -20.64 1.78 6.11
CA TRP A 232 -19.28 1.27 6.25
C TRP A 232 -18.22 2.35 5.98
N ASP A 233 -18.45 3.17 4.95
CA ASP A 233 -17.57 4.25 4.55
C ASP A 233 -17.54 5.43 5.55
N ASP A 234 -18.63 5.66 6.30
CA ASP A 234 -18.69 6.65 7.40
C ASP A 234 -17.82 6.23 8.60
N PHE A 235 -17.72 4.92 8.88
CA PHE A 235 -16.75 4.36 9.83
C PHE A 235 -15.32 4.38 9.28
N PHE A 236 -15.14 4.03 8.00
CA PHE A 236 -13.81 3.99 7.41
C PHE A 236 -13.19 5.39 7.35
N THR A 237 -13.96 6.38 6.90
CA THR A 237 -13.62 7.80 6.89
C THR A 237 -14.03 8.51 8.20
N ARG A 238 -14.09 7.81 9.34
CA ARG A 238 -14.33 8.38 10.68
C ARG A 238 -13.45 9.59 10.97
N LYS A 239 -13.95 10.56 11.75
CA LYS A 239 -13.21 11.75 12.18
C LYS A 239 -12.59 11.58 13.56
N PHE A 240 -11.41 12.17 13.79
CA PHE A 240 -10.82 12.27 15.13
C PHE A 240 -11.65 13.19 16.03
N ARG A 241 -11.66 12.92 17.34
CA ARG A 241 -12.09 13.92 18.33
C ARG A 241 -11.12 15.10 18.37
N GLU A 242 -11.63 16.26 18.78
CA GLU A 242 -10.81 17.44 19.07
C GLU A 242 -9.68 17.09 20.06
N GLY A 243 -8.46 17.53 19.77
CA GLY A 243 -7.27 17.24 20.58
C GLY A 243 -6.68 15.82 20.44
N ALA A 244 -7.31 14.88 19.72
CA ALA A 244 -6.79 13.51 19.60
C ALA A 244 -5.48 13.43 18.77
N ARG A 245 -5.25 14.37 17.84
CA ARG A 245 -3.99 14.52 17.07
C ARG A 245 -3.57 16.00 17.01
N PRO A 246 -2.95 16.54 18.08
CA PRO A 246 -2.48 17.93 18.13
C PRO A 246 -1.47 18.24 17.03
N ILE A 247 -1.42 19.50 16.58
CA ILE A 247 -0.52 19.92 15.51
C ILE A 247 0.82 20.39 16.09
N GLU A 248 1.85 19.57 15.96
CA GLU A 248 3.21 19.92 16.40
C GLU A 248 3.73 21.13 15.62
N PHE A 249 4.19 22.18 16.31
CA PHE A 249 4.75 23.39 15.69
C PHE A 249 3.87 24.02 14.58
N ALA A 250 2.57 24.16 14.86
CA ALA A 250 1.55 24.60 13.87
C ALA A 250 1.88 25.94 13.17
N THR A 251 2.56 26.87 13.84
CA THR A 251 2.94 28.18 13.29
C THR A 251 4.41 28.28 12.85
N ASP A 252 5.19 27.20 12.93
CA ASP A 252 6.59 27.18 12.47
C ASP A 252 6.68 26.67 11.03
N ASP A 253 6.89 27.59 10.09
CA ASP A 253 6.97 27.30 8.66
C ASP A 253 8.28 26.60 8.24
N ASP A 254 9.29 26.45 9.12
CA ASP A 254 10.46 25.59 8.86
C ASP A 254 10.18 24.09 9.14
N ILE A 255 9.11 23.78 9.88
CA ILE A 255 8.74 22.40 10.23
C ILE A 255 7.74 21.86 9.21
N ILE A 256 7.93 20.59 8.81
CA ILE A 256 7.02 19.82 7.94
C ILE A 256 6.39 18.72 8.79
N ASN A 257 5.07 18.61 8.71
CA ASN A 257 4.27 17.67 9.50
C ASN A 257 3.77 16.48 8.66
N SER A 258 3.45 15.36 9.30
CA SER A 258 2.88 14.20 8.63
C SER A 258 1.48 14.51 8.11
N ALA A 259 1.26 14.27 6.82
CA ALA A 259 -0.02 14.45 6.15
C ALA A 259 -1.03 13.32 6.43
N CYS A 260 -0.57 12.18 6.97
CA CYS A 260 -1.38 10.98 7.21
C CYS A 260 -1.01 10.31 8.55
N GLU A 261 -1.92 9.50 9.11
CA GLU A 261 -1.50 8.39 9.97
C GLU A 261 -0.95 7.28 9.08
N SER A 262 0.34 6.98 9.22
CA SER A 262 1.05 6.13 8.26
C SER A 262 2.28 5.49 8.91
N SER A 263 2.92 4.56 8.23
CA SER A 263 4.27 4.12 8.59
C SER A 263 5.20 4.29 7.41
N VAL A 264 6.46 4.65 7.70
CA VAL A 264 7.42 5.05 6.66
C VAL A 264 7.74 3.88 5.73
N PHE A 265 7.62 4.09 4.42
CA PHE A 265 8.11 3.16 3.42
C PHE A 265 9.54 3.51 3.01
N LYS A 266 9.77 4.75 2.55
CA LYS A 266 11.02 5.13 1.88
C LYS A 266 11.22 6.64 1.81
N ILE A 267 12.42 7.09 2.15
CA ILE A 267 12.94 8.41 1.76
C ILE A 267 13.90 8.20 0.58
N ALA A 268 13.75 8.98 -0.49
CA ALA A 268 14.66 8.99 -1.63
C ALA A 268 15.10 10.40 -1.97
N GLN A 269 16.38 10.56 -2.29
CA GLN A 269 17.00 11.83 -2.64
C GLN A 269 17.65 11.74 -4.03
N ASN A 270 17.80 12.88 -4.70
CA ASN A 270 18.32 12.98 -6.07
C ASN A 270 17.47 12.21 -7.10
N VAL A 271 16.15 12.17 -6.89
CA VAL A 271 15.18 11.49 -7.75
C VAL A 271 15.21 12.02 -9.20
N LYS A 272 15.15 11.12 -10.18
CA LYS A 272 15.35 11.45 -11.60
C LYS A 272 14.05 11.92 -12.26
N GLU A 273 14.18 12.65 -13.37
CA GLU A 273 13.05 12.99 -14.24
C GLU A 273 12.37 11.72 -14.78
N TYR A 274 13.19 10.83 -15.34
CA TYR A 274 12.81 9.47 -15.74
C TYR A 274 13.76 8.46 -15.09
N ASP A 275 13.21 7.35 -14.61
CA ASP A 275 13.99 6.22 -14.10
C ASP A 275 13.31 4.88 -14.39
N ARG A 276 14.05 3.78 -14.27
CA ARG A 276 13.52 2.43 -14.53
C ARG A 276 12.81 1.89 -13.29
N PHE A 277 11.66 2.48 -12.96
CA PHE A 277 10.92 2.24 -11.72
C PHE A 277 10.42 0.79 -11.53
N TRP A 278 10.36 0.02 -12.61
CA TRP A 278 10.06 -1.42 -12.64
C TRP A 278 11.25 -2.34 -12.34
N LEU A 279 12.42 -1.81 -11.97
CA LEU A 279 13.58 -2.60 -11.54
C LEU A 279 13.68 -2.72 -10.01
N LYS A 280 14.41 -3.74 -9.55
CA LYS A 280 14.67 -3.98 -8.12
C LYS A 280 15.21 -2.71 -7.45
N SER A 281 14.77 -2.47 -6.21
CA SER A 281 14.95 -1.24 -5.43
C SER A 281 14.11 -0.03 -5.85
N GLU A 282 13.23 -0.18 -6.85
CA GLU A 282 12.10 0.72 -7.17
C GLU A 282 12.44 2.23 -7.20
N PRO A 283 13.29 2.69 -8.12
CA PRO A 283 13.58 4.12 -8.23
C PRO A 283 12.36 4.90 -8.70
N TYR A 284 12.08 6.06 -8.11
CA TYR A 284 10.97 6.91 -8.56
C TYR A 284 11.28 7.57 -9.90
N SER A 285 10.35 7.48 -10.85
CA SER A 285 10.37 8.16 -12.15
C SER A 285 9.42 9.36 -12.09
N LEU A 286 9.95 10.58 -11.91
CA LEU A 286 9.12 11.74 -11.56
C LEU A 286 8.10 12.12 -12.63
N ARG A 287 8.43 12.05 -13.93
CA ARG A 287 7.49 12.39 -15.00
C ARG A 287 6.31 11.44 -15.08
N ASP A 288 6.53 10.16 -14.80
CA ASP A 288 5.46 9.16 -14.77
C ASP A 288 4.62 9.33 -13.49
N MET A 289 5.27 9.45 -12.33
CA MET A 289 4.65 9.73 -11.04
C MET A 289 3.75 10.98 -11.07
N LEU A 290 4.26 12.07 -11.64
CA LEU A 290 3.60 13.38 -11.69
C LEU A 290 2.73 13.59 -12.93
N ASN A 291 2.36 12.53 -13.67
CA ASN A 291 1.52 12.60 -14.88
C ASN A 291 1.97 13.68 -15.90
N GLN A 292 3.29 13.76 -16.13
CA GLN A 292 3.94 14.73 -17.02
C GLN A 292 3.78 16.22 -16.61
N ASP A 293 3.28 16.52 -15.40
CA ASP A 293 2.97 17.87 -14.91
C ASP A 293 4.15 18.86 -15.11
N PRO A 294 3.91 20.09 -15.61
CA PRO A 294 4.95 21.10 -15.88
C PRO A 294 5.82 21.52 -14.70
N TYR A 295 5.42 21.23 -13.45
CA TYR A 295 6.23 21.51 -12.26
C TYR A 295 7.31 20.46 -12.01
N THR A 296 7.26 19.29 -12.67
CA THR A 296 8.23 18.18 -12.50
C THR A 296 9.68 18.66 -12.51
N ASP A 297 10.04 19.59 -13.41
CA ASP A 297 11.39 20.15 -13.56
C ASP A 297 11.95 20.82 -12.29
N GLN A 298 11.09 21.29 -11.39
CA GLN A 298 11.47 21.85 -10.09
C GLN A 298 11.88 20.76 -9.08
N PHE A 299 11.40 19.52 -9.29
CA PHE A 299 11.58 18.37 -8.40
C PHE A 299 12.64 17.39 -8.92
N VAL A 300 13.12 17.51 -10.15
CA VAL A 300 14.23 16.70 -10.69
C VAL A 300 15.53 16.96 -9.91
N GLY A 301 16.01 15.95 -9.19
CA GLY A 301 17.11 16.06 -8.21
C GLY A 301 16.64 16.47 -6.80
N GLY A 302 15.35 16.38 -6.52
CA GLY A 302 14.72 16.69 -5.23
C GLY A 302 14.70 15.51 -4.26
N THR A 303 13.73 15.55 -3.33
CA THR A 303 13.52 14.53 -2.30
C THR A 303 12.06 14.05 -2.31
N ILE A 304 11.85 12.74 -2.15
CA ILE A 304 10.55 12.11 -1.88
C ILE A 304 10.59 11.49 -0.49
N TYR A 305 9.55 11.72 0.30
CA TYR A 305 9.17 10.90 1.45
C TYR A 305 7.91 10.12 1.07
N GLN A 306 7.90 8.80 1.21
CA GLN A 306 6.72 7.96 1.05
C GLN A 306 6.43 7.19 2.34
N ALA A 307 5.16 7.18 2.75
CA ALA A 307 4.65 6.41 3.87
C ALA A 307 3.24 5.87 3.56
N PHE A 308 2.99 4.61 3.91
CA PHE A 308 1.76 3.88 3.58
C PHE A 308 0.76 3.95 4.75
N LEU A 309 -0.53 3.77 4.46
CA LEU A 309 -1.61 3.75 5.44
C LEU A 309 -2.24 2.35 5.45
N SER A 310 -2.04 1.55 6.50
CA SER A 310 -2.77 0.27 6.66
C SER A 310 -4.26 0.51 6.92
N ALA A 311 -5.16 -0.42 6.55
CA ALA A 311 -6.63 -0.29 6.67
C ALA A 311 -7.19 0.08 8.07
N TYR A 312 -6.37 -0.04 9.12
CA TYR A 312 -6.72 0.33 10.50
C TYR A 312 -6.42 1.80 10.84
N LYS A 313 -5.67 2.52 10.00
CA LYS A 313 -5.27 3.91 10.21
C LYS A 313 -6.43 4.89 9.95
N TYR A 314 -6.16 6.16 10.19
CA TYR A 314 -6.99 7.27 9.75
C TYR A 314 -6.69 7.65 8.29
N HIS A 315 -7.68 7.52 7.41
CA HIS A 315 -7.52 7.66 5.95
C HIS A 315 -7.92 9.02 5.36
N ARG A 316 -8.22 10.02 6.22
CA ARG A 316 -8.29 11.43 5.82
C ARG A 316 -6.88 12.02 5.91
N TRP A 317 -6.50 12.79 4.90
CA TRP A 317 -5.18 13.42 4.83
C TRP A 317 -5.26 14.92 5.10
N ALA A 318 -4.18 15.49 5.62
CA ALA A 318 -4.11 16.89 6.04
C ALA A 318 -2.89 17.62 5.47
N SER A 319 -2.91 18.95 5.48
CA SER A 319 -1.79 19.75 4.98
C SER A 319 -0.52 19.52 5.81
N PRO A 320 0.62 19.16 5.20
CA PRO A 320 1.90 19.01 5.89
C PRO A 320 2.57 20.36 6.22
N VAL A 321 2.09 21.46 5.63
CA VAL A 321 2.67 22.81 5.71
C VAL A 321 1.59 23.89 5.71
N ASN A 322 1.90 25.08 6.21
CA ASN A 322 1.06 26.26 5.98
C ASN A 322 1.34 26.83 4.58
N GLY A 323 0.30 27.30 3.87
CA GLY A 323 0.44 27.81 2.52
C GLY A 323 -0.87 28.12 1.80
N THR A 324 -0.85 27.98 0.48
CA THR A 324 -2.01 28.12 -0.41
C THR A 324 -1.98 26.99 -1.46
N ILE A 325 -3.13 26.40 -1.75
CA ILE A 325 -3.26 25.38 -2.81
C ILE A 325 -3.10 26.06 -4.18
N ASP A 326 -2.21 25.55 -5.02
CA ASP A 326 -1.83 26.13 -6.32
C ASP A 326 -2.54 25.41 -7.48
N ARG A 327 -2.46 24.07 -7.51
CA ARG A 327 -3.16 23.20 -8.46
C ARG A 327 -3.50 21.86 -7.79
N ILE A 328 -4.60 21.26 -8.21
CA ILE A 328 -5.00 19.88 -7.90
C ILE A 328 -5.16 19.14 -9.22
N GLU A 329 -4.77 17.87 -9.26
CA GLU A 329 -5.07 16.95 -10.36
C GLU A 329 -5.52 15.61 -9.79
N ILE A 330 -6.54 14.98 -10.39
CA ILE A 330 -6.99 13.62 -10.04
C ILE A 330 -6.82 12.76 -11.29
N ILE A 331 -5.93 11.78 -11.19
CA ILE A 331 -5.39 10.99 -12.30
C ILE A 331 -6.00 9.58 -12.23
N PRO A 332 -6.79 9.17 -13.23
CA PRO A 332 -7.18 7.78 -13.40
C PRO A 332 -5.92 6.92 -13.63
N GLY A 333 -5.90 5.73 -13.04
CA GLY A 333 -4.77 4.83 -13.13
C GLY A 333 -5.19 3.40 -12.81
N THR A 334 -4.20 2.56 -12.52
CA THR A 334 -4.41 1.14 -12.24
C THR A 334 -4.96 0.91 -10.83
N TYR A 335 -5.78 -0.13 -10.70
CA TYR A 335 -6.21 -0.63 -9.40
C TYR A 335 -5.16 -1.62 -8.88
N PHE A 336 -5.00 -2.75 -9.58
CA PHE A 336 -4.05 -3.81 -9.25
C PHE A 336 -2.77 -3.66 -10.09
N ALA A 337 -1.63 -3.45 -9.44
CA ALA A 337 -0.33 -3.36 -10.10
C ALA A 337 0.82 -3.79 -9.15
N GLU A 338 1.46 -4.93 -9.46
CA GLU A 338 2.71 -5.35 -8.80
C GLU A 338 3.92 -5.04 -9.67
N SER A 339 5.05 -4.74 -9.04
CA SER A 339 6.34 -4.52 -9.68
C SER A 339 6.87 -5.83 -10.25
N PRO A 340 7.27 -5.90 -11.53
CA PRO A 340 7.83 -7.13 -12.11
C PRO A 340 9.14 -7.56 -11.45
N SER A 341 9.80 -6.67 -10.71
CA SER A 341 10.96 -7.00 -9.89
C SER A 341 10.61 -7.70 -8.57
N MET A 342 9.34 -7.67 -8.16
CA MET A 342 8.83 -8.25 -6.92
C MET A 342 8.01 -9.52 -7.14
N GLY A 343 7.42 -9.74 -8.33
CA GLY A 343 6.62 -10.92 -8.70
C GLY A 343 7.40 -12.25 -8.81
N PHE A 344 6.83 -13.27 -9.47
CA PHE A 344 7.33 -14.66 -9.40
C PHE A 344 8.79 -14.90 -9.85
N HIS A 345 9.39 -14.00 -10.64
CA HIS A 345 10.80 -14.07 -11.03
C HIS A 345 11.77 -13.56 -9.94
N ASN A 346 11.27 -12.98 -8.86
CA ASN A 346 12.09 -12.52 -7.74
C ASN A 346 12.70 -13.72 -6.98
N PRO A 347 14.03 -13.80 -6.79
CA PRO A 347 14.65 -14.88 -6.02
C PRO A 347 14.21 -14.93 -4.55
N ASP A 348 13.72 -13.81 -4.00
CA ASP A 348 13.19 -13.70 -2.65
C ASP A 348 11.68 -14.07 -2.57
N GLY A 349 11.11 -14.59 -3.66
CA GLY A 349 9.69 -14.91 -3.85
C GLY A 349 8.81 -13.71 -4.26
N PRO A 350 7.60 -13.95 -4.82
CA PRO A 350 6.62 -12.90 -5.15
C PRO A 350 6.32 -11.97 -3.96
N ASP A 351 5.71 -10.81 -4.19
CA ASP A 351 5.12 -10.03 -3.09
C ASP A 351 4.02 -10.87 -2.42
N PRO A 352 4.14 -11.25 -1.13
CA PRO A 352 3.17 -12.14 -0.47
C PRO A 352 1.93 -11.38 0.01
N ALA A 353 1.64 -10.25 -0.65
CA ALA A 353 1.00 -9.07 -0.10
C ALA A 353 0.91 -7.90 -1.12
N GLY A 354 0.75 -8.18 -2.41
CA GLY A 354 0.87 -7.15 -3.46
C GLY A 354 -0.08 -5.96 -3.23
N PRO A 355 0.40 -4.69 -3.21
CA PRO A 355 1.73 -4.19 -3.58
C PRO A 355 2.59 -3.70 -2.39
N ASN A 356 2.69 -4.45 -1.28
CA ASN A 356 3.52 -4.10 -0.09
C ASN A 356 4.98 -3.76 -0.41
N ARG A 357 5.59 -4.53 -1.32
CA ARG A 357 6.97 -4.37 -1.79
C ARG A 357 7.06 -3.54 -3.06
N SER A 358 5.91 -3.23 -3.67
CA SER A 358 5.78 -2.48 -4.93
C SER A 358 5.28 -1.03 -4.72
N GLN A 359 5.42 -0.50 -3.50
CA GLN A 359 4.88 0.79 -3.07
C GLN A 359 5.41 1.98 -3.88
N ALA A 360 6.68 1.97 -4.31
CA ALA A 360 7.23 3.05 -5.13
C ALA A 360 6.81 2.88 -6.61
N TYR A 361 6.73 1.63 -7.08
CA TYR A 361 6.28 1.29 -8.43
C TYR A 361 4.83 1.76 -8.69
N ILE A 362 3.90 1.54 -7.76
CA ILE A 362 2.50 1.97 -7.93
C ILE A 362 2.34 3.49 -8.05
N THR A 363 3.28 4.30 -7.56
CA THR A 363 3.18 5.78 -7.65
C THR A 363 3.15 6.32 -9.09
N ALA A 364 3.63 5.54 -10.07
CA ALA A 364 3.58 5.88 -11.49
C ALA A 364 2.31 5.37 -12.20
N PHE A 365 1.76 4.23 -11.78
CA PHE A 365 0.65 3.56 -12.46
C PHE A 365 -0.72 3.78 -11.81
N ALA A 366 -0.81 3.77 -10.48
CA ALA A 366 -2.08 3.71 -9.76
C ALA A 366 -2.89 5.01 -9.85
N ALA A 367 -4.20 4.89 -9.64
CA ALA A 367 -5.07 6.06 -9.51
C ALA A 367 -4.60 6.94 -8.34
N ARG A 368 -4.50 8.26 -8.56
CA ARG A 368 -3.83 9.15 -7.61
C ARG A 368 -4.35 10.59 -7.69
N ALA A 369 -4.23 11.32 -6.59
CA ALA A 369 -4.47 12.77 -6.56
C ALA A 369 -3.18 13.51 -6.20
N ILE A 370 -2.82 14.51 -7.01
CA ILE A 370 -1.69 15.40 -6.77
C ILE A 370 -2.24 16.74 -6.28
N ILE A 371 -1.73 17.23 -5.15
CA ILE A 371 -2.07 18.53 -4.57
C ILE A 371 -0.78 19.33 -4.44
N TRP A 372 -0.66 20.37 -5.28
CA TRP A 372 0.46 21.30 -5.25
C TRP A 372 0.19 22.41 -4.23
N ILE A 373 1.00 22.45 -3.18
CA ILE A 373 0.87 23.41 -2.07
C ILE A 373 2.04 24.39 -2.14
N LYS A 374 1.73 25.67 -2.36
CA LYS A 374 2.69 26.76 -2.26
C LYS A 374 2.86 27.13 -0.79
N SER A 375 3.91 26.63 -0.16
CA SER A 375 4.23 26.89 1.24
C SER A 375 4.47 28.38 1.50
N ASN A 376 4.14 28.84 2.70
CA ASN A 376 4.56 30.14 3.22
C ASN A 376 6.10 30.25 3.32
N ASN A 377 6.81 29.14 3.54
CA ASN A 377 8.28 29.12 3.60
C ASN A 377 8.86 29.27 2.18
N PRO A 378 9.57 30.37 1.85
CA PRO A 378 10.08 30.60 0.50
C PRO A 378 11.20 29.63 0.11
N THR A 379 11.94 29.09 1.09
CA THR A 379 12.98 28.07 0.88
C THR A 379 12.35 26.77 0.42
N LEU A 380 11.28 26.33 1.09
CA LEU A 380 10.52 25.14 0.73
C LEU A 380 9.78 25.33 -0.59
N GLY A 381 9.01 26.43 -0.70
CA GLY A 381 8.28 26.84 -1.89
C GLY A 381 7.15 25.88 -2.25
N MET A 382 7.19 25.31 -3.47
CA MET A 382 6.18 24.33 -3.89
C MET A 382 6.48 22.97 -3.26
N VAL A 383 5.47 22.38 -2.63
CA VAL A 383 5.45 20.99 -2.13
C VAL A 383 4.38 20.23 -2.91
N GLY A 384 4.69 19.01 -3.36
CA GLY A 384 3.68 18.09 -3.85
C GLY A 384 3.25 17.16 -2.73
N PHE A 385 1.97 17.19 -2.34
CA PHE A 385 1.33 16.05 -1.68
C PHE A 385 0.73 15.15 -2.77
N ILE A 386 0.95 13.84 -2.67
CA ILE A 386 0.39 12.87 -3.62
C ILE A 386 -0.28 11.76 -2.81
N ALA A 387 -1.60 11.66 -2.94
CA ALA A 387 -2.35 10.49 -2.51
C ALA A 387 -2.31 9.44 -3.63
N VAL A 388 -1.88 8.22 -3.32
CA VAL A 388 -1.79 7.11 -4.27
C VAL A 388 -2.70 5.97 -3.78
N GLY A 389 -3.70 5.68 -4.59
CA GLY A 389 -4.62 4.57 -4.39
C GLY A 389 -3.94 3.21 -4.57
N MET A 390 -4.56 2.16 -4.05
CA MET A 390 -3.98 0.83 -4.01
C MET A 390 -5.06 -0.25 -4.14
N ASN A 391 -4.95 -1.13 -5.12
CA ASN A 391 -5.88 -2.24 -5.34
C ASN A 391 -7.33 -1.73 -5.47
N GLU A 392 -8.32 -2.34 -4.79
CA GLU A 392 -9.71 -1.85 -4.75
C GLU A 392 -9.90 -0.41 -4.23
N VAL A 393 -8.84 0.21 -3.72
CA VAL A 393 -8.89 1.42 -2.87
C VAL A 393 -8.23 2.59 -3.58
N SER A 394 -8.86 2.91 -4.70
CA SER A 394 -8.31 3.83 -5.70
C SER A 394 -9.09 5.14 -5.79
N THR A 395 -10.08 5.33 -4.91
CA THR A 395 -10.87 6.56 -4.77
C THR A 395 -10.12 7.57 -3.91
N CYS A 396 -9.58 8.60 -4.56
CA CYS A 396 -8.98 9.77 -3.91
C CYS A 396 -9.96 10.95 -3.95
N GLU A 397 -10.68 11.23 -2.85
CA GLU A 397 -11.49 12.47 -2.74
C GLU A 397 -10.59 13.63 -2.32
N VAL A 398 -10.66 14.76 -3.03
CA VAL A 398 -9.98 16.01 -2.65
C VAL A 398 -11.03 17.05 -2.29
N THR A 399 -10.97 17.59 -1.06
CA THR A 399 -11.97 18.52 -0.51
C THR A 399 -11.59 19.99 -0.66
N VAL A 400 -10.30 20.30 -0.77
CA VAL A 400 -9.74 21.64 -1.03
C VAL A 400 -9.75 22.01 -2.51
N LYS A 401 -9.54 23.29 -2.82
CA LYS A 401 -9.60 23.88 -4.18
C LYS A 401 -8.40 24.81 -4.45
N PRO A 402 -8.02 25.03 -5.72
CA PRO A 402 -6.97 26.00 -6.06
C PRO A 402 -7.34 27.41 -5.57
N GLY A 403 -6.40 28.07 -4.87
CA GLY A 403 -6.60 29.36 -4.21
C GLY A 403 -6.96 29.28 -2.72
N ASP A 404 -7.36 28.11 -2.21
CA ASP A 404 -7.63 27.94 -0.78
C ASP A 404 -6.36 28.12 0.06
N ARG A 405 -6.46 28.85 1.17
CA ARG A 405 -5.39 28.94 2.18
C ARG A 405 -5.53 27.76 3.13
N VAL A 406 -4.42 27.06 3.37
CA VAL A 406 -4.36 25.92 4.29
C VAL A 406 -3.29 26.13 5.34
N ASN A 407 -3.59 25.72 6.56
CA ASN A 407 -2.68 25.59 7.68
C ASN A 407 -2.32 24.10 7.85
N LYS A 408 -1.24 23.82 8.58
CA LYS A 408 -0.90 22.45 8.99
C LYS A 408 -2.08 21.80 9.69
N GLY A 409 -2.42 20.58 9.30
CA GLY A 409 -3.53 19.84 9.89
C GLY A 409 -4.93 20.15 9.31
N ASP A 410 -5.07 21.14 8.41
CA ASP A 410 -6.31 21.32 7.65
C ASP A 410 -6.50 20.14 6.67
N GLU A 411 -7.70 19.55 6.64
CA GLU A 411 -8.05 18.40 5.78
C GLU A 411 -7.95 18.76 4.29
N LEU A 412 -7.17 18.00 3.51
CA LEU A 412 -7.15 18.16 2.04
C LEU A 412 -8.06 17.15 1.31
N GLY A 413 -8.61 16.14 2.01
CA GLY A 413 -9.37 15.05 1.41
C GLY A 413 -9.17 13.70 2.11
N MET A 414 -9.51 12.60 1.41
CA MET A 414 -9.42 11.24 1.96
C MET A 414 -9.40 10.12 0.92
N PHE A 415 -8.94 8.94 1.34
CA PHE A 415 -9.24 7.68 0.67
C PHE A 415 -10.57 7.10 1.17
N HIS A 416 -11.33 6.47 0.28
CA HIS A 416 -12.53 5.70 0.64
C HIS A 416 -12.24 4.20 0.57
N PHE A 417 -12.60 3.49 1.64
CA PHE A 417 -12.48 2.05 1.89
C PHE A 417 -11.14 1.36 1.56
N GLY A 418 -10.30 1.10 2.58
CA GLY A 418 -9.21 0.11 2.61
C GLY A 418 -7.76 0.64 2.55
N GLY A 419 -6.92 0.19 1.61
CA GLY A 419 -5.47 0.47 1.59
C GLY A 419 -4.94 1.60 0.71
N SER A 420 -3.86 2.24 1.14
CA SER A 420 -3.37 3.43 0.44
C SER A 420 -1.92 3.79 0.79
N THR A 421 -1.31 4.67 0.00
CA THR A 421 0.02 5.21 0.26
C THR A 421 0.10 6.68 -0.11
N HIS A 422 0.98 7.45 0.52
CA HIS A 422 1.14 8.87 0.21
C HIS A 422 2.59 9.28 0.05
N CYS A 423 2.83 10.29 -0.78
CA CYS A 423 4.15 10.89 -0.98
C CYS A 423 4.13 12.39 -0.68
N LEU A 424 5.22 12.88 -0.09
CA LEU A 424 5.59 14.29 -0.06
C LEU A 424 6.81 14.49 -0.96
N VAL A 425 6.71 15.42 -1.91
CA VAL A 425 7.73 15.70 -2.92
C VAL A 425 8.27 17.12 -2.75
N PHE A 426 9.59 17.23 -2.60
CA PHE A 426 10.30 18.47 -2.28
C PHE A 426 11.31 18.83 -3.37
N ARG A 427 11.39 20.13 -3.71
CA ARG A 427 12.18 20.65 -4.84
C ARG A 427 13.68 20.38 -4.69
N ARG A 428 14.39 20.31 -5.82
CA ARG A 428 15.86 20.22 -5.85
C ARG A 428 16.49 21.39 -5.10
N GLY A 429 17.51 21.09 -4.29
CA GLY A 429 18.28 22.08 -3.53
C GLY A 429 17.64 22.50 -2.20
N VAL A 430 16.40 22.09 -1.92
CA VAL A 430 15.83 22.25 -0.57
C VAL A 430 16.41 21.16 0.33
N LYS A 431 17.20 21.56 1.34
CA LYS A 431 17.72 20.62 2.34
C LYS A 431 16.61 20.28 3.34
N ILE A 432 16.12 19.04 3.28
CA ILE A 432 15.15 18.48 4.23
C ILE A 432 15.90 17.58 5.20
N THR A 433 15.85 17.91 6.49
CA THR A 433 16.40 17.09 7.58
C THR A 433 15.23 16.38 8.26
N PHE A 434 15.05 15.08 8.00
CA PHE A 434 14.04 14.26 8.66
C PHE A 434 14.39 13.99 10.11
N ASP A 435 13.36 13.80 10.94
CA ASP A 435 13.49 13.39 12.33
C ASP A 435 14.05 11.95 12.41
N ASP A 436 15.00 11.70 13.33
CA ASP A 436 15.59 10.37 13.49
C ASP A 436 14.51 9.30 13.85
N ARG A 437 13.38 9.70 14.46
CA ARG A 437 12.20 8.84 14.75
C ARG A 437 11.50 8.34 13.49
N TYR A 438 11.52 9.12 12.40
CA TYR A 438 10.69 8.94 11.21
C TYR A 438 11.51 8.88 9.91
N SER A 439 12.80 8.56 10.01
CA SER A 439 13.72 8.44 8.87
C SER A 439 13.98 7.01 8.41
N THR A 440 13.59 6.02 9.21
CA THR A 440 13.71 4.58 8.92
C THR A 440 12.39 3.98 8.40
N PRO A 441 12.41 2.99 7.50
CA PRO A 441 11.23 2.20 7.16
C PRO A 441 10.59 1.55 8.39
N ASP A 442 9.29 1.27 8.31
CA ASP A 442 8.46 0.73 9.41
C ASP A 442 8.33 1.64 10.65
N SER A 443 8.90 2.86 10.64
CA SER A 443 8.61 3.88 11.66
C SER A 443 7.14 4.32 11.60
N GLU A 444 6.41 4.13 12.70
CA GLU A 444 5.03 4.59 12.89
C GLU A 444 4.95 6.12 13.03
N VAL A 445 4.06 6.76 12.26
CA VAL A 445 3.90 8.22 12.20
C VAL A 445 2.44 8.60 12.41
N LEU A 446 2.18 9.42 13.44
CA LEU A 446 0.86 9.98 13.68
C LEU A 446 0.60 11.19 12.77
N LEU A 447 -0.67 11.39 12.41
CA LEU A 447 -1.13 12.60 11.74
C LEU A 447 -0.68 13.84 12.54
N ASN A 448 -0.22 14.87 11.83
CA ASN A 448 0.26 16.14 12.39
C ASN A 448 1.57 16.07 13.24
N ALA A 449 2.23 14.91 13.39
CA ALA A 449 3.55 14.84 14.00
C ALA A 449 4.60 15.56 13.13
N ALA A 450 5.62 16.18 13.73
CA ALA A 450 6.71 16.86 13.01
C ALA A 450 7.70 15.82 12.45
N ILE A 451 7.74 15.68 11.12
CA ILE A 451 8.53 14.66 10.43
C ILE A 451 9.87 15.19 9.87
N ALA A 452 9.97 16.48 9.59
CA ALA A 452 11.20 17.09 9.07
C ALA A 452 11.31 18.58 9.37
N THR A 453 12.54 19.10 9.28
CA THR A 453 12.88 20.53 9.34
C THR A 453 13.58 20.95 8.04
N VAL A 454 13.29 22.16 7.55
CA VAL A 454 14.01 22.79 6.43
C VAL A 454 15.35 23.36 6.93
N GLY A 455 16.45 23.01 6.26
CA GLY A 455 17.81 23.45 6.60
C GLY A 455 18.63 22.42 7.37
N GLU A 456 19.65 22.88 8.11
CA GLU A 456 20.67 22.02 8.75
C GLU A 456 20.38 21.62 10.21
N GLY A 457 19.26 22.07 10.77
CA GLY A 457 19.03 22.02 12.20
C GLY A 457 18.51 20.69 12.73
N LYS A 458 19.32 19.96 13.51
CA LYS A 458 18.79 19.07 14.56
C LYS A 458 18.23 19.94 15.69
N ARG A 459 16.96 20.36 15.58
CA ARG A 459 16.20 20.90 16.71
C ARG A 459 15.79 19.71 17.58
N GLN A 460 16.29 19.63 18.81
CA GLN A 460 15.88 18.58 19.75
C GLN A 460 14.50 18.89 20.32
N HIS A 461 13.67 17.85 20.46
CA HIS A 461 12.42 17.93 21.22
C HIS A 461 12.74 18.08 22.70
N HIS A 462 12.03 18.98 23.38
CA HIS A 462 12.16 19.30 24.80
C HIS A 462 10.79 19.16 25.49
#